data_AF-G0UHZ6-F1
#
_entry.id   AF-G0UHZ6-F1
#
_cell.length_a   1.000
_cell.length_b   1.000
_cell.length_c   1.000
_cell.angle_alpha   90.00
_cell.angle_beta   90.00
_cell.angle_gamma   90.00
#
_symmetry.space_group_name_H-M   'P 1'
#
loop_
_entity.id
_entity.type
_entity.pdbx_description
1 polymer ?
#
loop_
_entity_poly.entity_id
_entity_poly.type
_entity_poly.pdbx_seq_one_letter_code
_entity_poly.pdbx_strand_id
1 'polypeptide(L)'
;MVRKRKAIILVQTVTLSCCLLMGLTVWLGKQMTQQQVRKQEYQYWLGRYQAVHYIRNCKEIKVDKRLFVLPRVIGIARGHYIVKVTELQTVRVPQINK
;
A
#
# COMPACT_ATOMS: atom_id res chain seq x y z
N MET A 1 -21.73 42.21 35.77
CA MET A 1 -21.08 40.87 35.81
C MET A 1 -21.52 39.91 34.69
N VAL A 2 -22.79 39.92 34.25
CA VAL A 2 -23.33 38.95 33.26
C VAL A 2 -22.66 39.01 31.88
N ARG A 3 -22.36 40.21 31.34
CA ARG A 3 -21.67 40.35 30.02
C ARG A 3 -20.27 39.72 29.99
N LYS A 4 -19.48 39.86 31.08
CA LYS A 4 -18.14 39.26 31.17
C LYS A 4 -18.20 37.73 31.17
N ARG A 5 -19.20 37.13 31.86
CA ARG A 5 -19.40 35.66 31.85
C ARG A 5 -19.80 35.13 30.46
N LYS A 6 -20.68 35.82 29.74
CA LYS A 6 -21.05 35.44 28.36
C LYS A 6 -19.85 35.50 27.40
N ALA A 7 -19.00 36.51 27.53
CA ALA A 7 -17.79 36.63 26.72
C ALA A 7 -16.79 35.49 27.01
N ILE A 8 -16.61 35.11 28.28
CA ILE A 8 -15.73 33.99 28.66
C ILE A 8 -16.23 32.67 28.08
N ILE A 9 -17.54 32.39 28.17
CA ILE A 9 -18.15 31.18 27.62
C ILE A 9 -17.95 31.13 26.10
N LEU A 10 -18.15 32.25 25.39
CA LEU A 10 -17.92 32.34 23.95
C LEU A 10 -16.46 32.06 23.58
N VAL A 11 -15.51 32.63 24.32
CA VAL A 11 -14.08 32.37 24.08
C VAL A 11 -13.74 30.90 24.33
N GLN A 12 -14.29 30.29 25.38
CA GLN A 12 -14.08 28.86 25.67
C GLN A 12 -14.67 27.97 24.57
N THR A 13 -15.88 28.24 24.07
CA THR A 13 -16.49 27.44 23.01
C THR A 13 -15.76 27.59 21.67
N VAL A 14 -15.30 28.80 21.32
CA VAL A 14 -14.50 29.03 20.11
C VAL A 14 -13.13 28.35 20.22
N THR A 15 -12.49 28.43 21.39
CA THR A 15 -11.18 27.79 21.60
C THR A 15 -11.30 26.26 21.55
N LEU A 16 -12.30 25.68 22.21
CA LEU A 16 -12.53 24.23 22.20
C LEU A 16 -12.87 23.71 20.81
N SER A 17 -13.75 24.41 20.07
CA SER A 17 -14.10 24.04 18.70
C SER A 17 -12.90 24.13 17.76
N CYS A 18 -12.05 25.16 17.91
CA CYS A 18 -10.81 25.27 17.14
C CYS A 18 -9.84 24.11 17.44
N CYS A 19 -9.63 23.77 18.72
CA CYS A 19 -8.80 22.63 19.11
C CYS A 19 -9.33 21.29 18.56
N LEU A 20 -10.64 21.08 18.57
CA LEU A 20 -11.27 19.88 18.02
C LEU A 20 -11.08 19.80 16.50
N LEU A 21 -11.23 20.92 15.78
CA LEU A 21 -10.99 20.97 14.33
C LEU A 21 -9.53 20.69 13.98
N MET A 22 -8.59 21.26 14.74
CA MET A 22 -7.16 20.99 14.58
C MET A 22 -6.83 19.51 14.84
N GLY A 23 -7.38 18.91 15.90
CA GLY A 23 -7.21 17.49 16.19
C GLY A 23 -7.76 16.60 15.07
N LEU A 24 -8.96 16.93 14.57
CA LEU A 24 -9.63 16.16 13.52
C LEU A 24 -8.91 16.26 12.17
N THR A 25 -8.41 17.44 11.80
CA THR A 25 -7.62 17.62 10.57
C THR A 25 -6.31 16.84 10.61
N VAL A 26 -5.58 16.86 11.73
CA VAL A 26 -4.36 16.04 11.90
C VAL A 26 -4.68 14.55 11.84
N TRP A 27 -5.77 14.12 12.47
CA TRP A 27 -6.19 12.73 12.46
C TRP A 27 -6.58 12.25 11.04
N LEU A 28 -7.36 13.04 10.30
CA LEU A 28 -7.70 12.76 8.90
C LEU A 28 -6.45 12.71 8.02
N GLY A 29 -5.51 13.64 8.22
CA GLY A 29 -4.23 13.63 7.51
C GLY A 29 -3.46 12.33 7.71
N LYS A 30 -3.37 11.85 8.97
CA LYS A 30 -2.75 10.55 9.29
C LYS A 30 -3.50 9.36 8.69
N GLN A 31 -4.83 9.40 8.68
CA GLN A 31 -5.63 8.34 8.04
C GLN A 31 -5.38 8.26 6.53
N MET A 32 -5.32 9.40 5.86
CA MET A 32 -5.08 9.46 4.41
C MET A 32 -3.69 8.94 4.05
N THR A 33 -2.65 9.30 4.82
CA THR A 33 -1.30 8.77 4.59
C THR A 33 -1.23 7.26 4.82
N GLN A 34 -1.86 6.76 5.89
CA GLN A 34 -1.96 5.31 6.14
C GLN A 34 -2.72 4.57 5.04
N GLN A 35 -3.78 5.16 4.48
CA GLN A 35 -4.49 4.58 3.34
C GLN A 35 -3.63 4.55 2.09
N GLN A 36 -2.85 5.60 1.83
CA GLN A 36 -1.96 5.67 0.67
C GLN A 36 -0.84 4.61 0.76
N VAL A 37 -0.22 4.44 1.93
CA VAL A 37 0.77 3.38 2.16
C VAL A 37 0.16 2.00 1.93
N ARG A 38 -1.02 1.74 2.49
CA ARG A 38 -1.72 0.45 2.26
C ARG A 38 -2.06 0.21 0.79
N LYS A 39 -2.46 1.25 0.05
CA LYS A 39 -2.70 1.15 -1.40
C LYS A 39 -1.41 0.79 -2.16
N GLN A 40 -0.28 1.42 -1.79
CA GLN A 40 1.02 1.12 -2.40
C GLN A 40 1.47 -0.31 -2.09
N GLU A 41 1.35 -0.76 -0.84
CA GLU A 41 1.64 -2.14 -0.45
C GLU A 41 0.74 -3.14 -1.18
N TYR A 42 -0.55 -2.85 -1.28
CA TYR A 42 -1.49 -3.68 -2.03
C TYR A 42 -1.09 -3.81 -3.49
N GLN A 43 -0.81 -2.70 -4.17
CA GLN A 43 -0.36 -2.72 -5.58
C GLN A 43 0.96 -3.47 -5.74
N TYR A 44 1.89 -3.29 -4.80
CA TYR A 44 3.16 -4.02 -4.77
C TYR A 44 2.96 -5.54 -4.70
N TRP A 45 2.13 -6.00 -3.77
CA TRP A 45 1.84 -7.43 -3.61
C TRP A 45 1.02 -7.99 -4.76
N LEU A 46 0.04 -7.25 -5.24
CA LEU A 46 -0.81 -7.64 -6.37
C LEU A 46 0.04 -7.89 -7.62
N GLY A 47 0.94 -6.98 -7.98
CA GLY A 47 1.80 -7.14 -9.15
C GLY A 47 2.73 -8.36 -9.03
N ARG A 48 3.25 -8.63 -7.83
CA ARG A 48 4.06 -9.84 -7.58
C ARG A 48 3.24 -11.12 -7.72
N TYR A 49 2.02 -11.13 -7.18
CA TYR A 49 1.11 -12.27 -7.30
C TYR A 49 0.74 -12.54 -8.76
N GLN A 50 0.40 -11.50 -9.52
CA GLN A 50 0.12 -11.58 -10.94
C GLN A 50 1.30 -12.16 -11.73
N ALA A 51 2.54 -11.71 -11.46
CA ALA A 51 3.72 -12.22 -12.13
C ALA A 51 3.98 -13.72 -11.85
N VAL A 52 3.80 -14.15 -10.61
CA VAL A 52 3.90 -15.58 -10.22
C VAL A 52 2.79 -16.39 -10.86
N HIS A 53 1.56 -15.89 -10.84
CA HIS A 53 0.40 -16.55 -11.44
C HIS A 53 0.53 -16.70 -12.96
N TYR A 54 1.04 -15.67 -13.65
CA TYR A 54 1.35 -15.73 -15.07
C TYR A 54 2.30 -16.89 -15.38
N ILE A 55 3.40 -17.02 -14.63
CA ILE A 55 4.36 -18.11 -14.81
C ILE A 55 3.76 -19.47 -14.52
N ARG A 56 2.91 -19.60 -13.49
CA ARG A 56 2.21 -20.86 -13.20
C ARG A 56 1.30 -21.30 -14.34
N ASN A 57 0.72 -20.35 -15.08
CA ASN A 57 -0.18 -20.63 -16.20
C ASN A 57 0.55 -20.79 -17.54
N CYS A 58 1.80 -20.35 -17.66
CA CYS A 58 2.62 -20.55 -18.84
C CYS A 58 3.04 -22.03 -18.98
N LYS A 59 2.48 -22.71 -19.99
CA LYS A 59 2.79 -24.13 -20.29
C LYS A 59 4.24 -24.36 -20.74
N GLU A 60 4.90 -23.33 -21.28
CA GLU A 60 6.29 -23.41 -21.75
C GLU A 60 7.32 -23.44 -20.61
N ILE A 61 6.95 -22.97 -19.42
CA ILE A 61 7.87 -22.84 -18.30
C ILE A 61 7.68 -24.04 -17.36
N LYS A 62 8.70 -24.91 -17.28
CA LYS A 62 8.70 -26.03 -16.33
C LYS A 62 8.96 -25.49 -14.91
N VAL A 63 7.89 -25.17 -14.20
CA VAL A 63 7.95 -24.81 -12.77
C VAL A 63 8.27 -26.06 -11.96
N ASP A 64 9.26 -25.97 -11.08
CA ASP A 64 9.54 -27.06 -10.15
C ASP A 64 8.47 -27.08 -9.05
N LYS A 65 7.54 -28.03 -9.16
CA LYS A 65 6.41 -28.19 -8.22
C LYS A 65 6.85 -28.75 -6.87
N ARG A 66 8.07 -29.28 -6.74
CA ARG A 66 8.58 -29.87 -5.48
C ARG A 66 8.98 -28.80 -4.47
N LEU A 67 9.35 -27.62 -4.95
CA LEU A 67 9.69 -26.48 -4.11
C LEU A 67 8.43 -25.62 -3.92
N PHE A 68 7.76 -25.74 -2.77
CA PHE A 68 6.62 -24.87 -2.39
C PHE A 68 6.96 -23.36 -2.41
N VAL A 69 8.25 -23.02 -2.48
CA VAL A 69 8.79 -21.67 -2.49
C VAL A 69 8.84 -21.04 -3.90
N LEU A 70 8.72 -21.84 -4.97
CA LEU A 70 8.79 -21.37 -6.36
C LEU A 70 7.42 -21.53 -7.06
N PRO A 71 7.07 -20.65 -8.03
CA PRO A 71 7.82 -19.50 -8.51
C PRO A 71 7.73 -18.29 -7.57
N ARG A 72 8.79 -17.48 -7.47
CA ARG A 72 8.85 -16.29 -6.59
C ARG A 72 9.54 -15.11 -7.28
N VAL A 73 8.98 -13.91 -7.09
CA VAL A 73 9.61 -12.66 -7.55
C VAL A 73 10.85 -12.36 -6.69
N ILE A 74 12.03 -12.40 -7.29
CA ILE A 74 13.31 -12.11 -6.64
C ILE A 74 13.77 -10.65 -6.88
N GLY A 75 13.25 -10.00 -7.92
CA GLY A 75 13.63 -8.63 -8.26
C GLY A 75 12.54 -7.91 -9.05
N ILE A 76 12.59 -6.58 -9.01
CA ILE A 76 11.72 -5.70 -9.78
C ILE A 76 12.62 -4.73 -10.52
N ALA A 77 12.62 -4.80 -11.86
CA ALA A 77 13.35 -3.90 -12.73
C ALA A 77 12.37 -2.96 -13.45
N ARG A 78 12.88 -1.90 -14.11
CA ARG A 78 12.03 -0.96 -14.84
C ARG A 78 11.24 -1.70 -15.93
N GLY A 79 9.93 -1.87 -15.71
CA GLY A 79 9.00 -2.50 -16.65
C GLY A 79 8.88 -4.02 -16.57
N HIS A 80 9.64 -4.71 -15.71
CA HIS A 80 9.61 -6.18 -15.64
C HIS A 80 9.85 -6.70 -14.23
N TYR A 81 9.14 -7.75 -13.83
CA TYR A 81 9.42 -8.58 -12.67
C TYR A 81 10.43 -9.67 -13.02
N ILE A 82 11.41 -9.90 -12.14
CA ILE A 82 12.34 -11.01 -12.24
C ILE A 82 11.83 -12.10 -11.31
N VAL A 83 11.39 -13.21 -11.90
CA VAL A 83 10.79 -14.33 -11.17
C VAL A 83 11.68 -15.55 -11.29
N LYS A 84 12.07 -16.10 -10.14
CA LYS A 84 12.76 -17.37 -10.06
C LYS A 84 11.74 -18.49 -10.17
N VAL A 85 11.96 -19.43 -11.09
CA VAL A 85 10.99 -20.49 -11.41
C VAL A 85 11.50 -21.88 -11.04
N THR A 86 12.81 -22.08 -11.18
CA THR A 86 13.56 -23.23 -10.65
C THR A 86 14.80 -22.72 -9.93
N GLU A 87 15.60 -23.59 -9.31
CA GLU A 87 16.85 -23.15 -8.65
C GLU A 87 17.83 -22.45 -9.59
N LEU A 88 17.83 -22.85 -10.86
CA LEU A 88 18.77 -22.40 -11.89
C LEU A 88 18.14 -21.43 -12.92
N GLN A 89 16.81 -21.32 -12.96
CA GLN A 89 16.11 -20.53 -13.98
C GLN A 89 15.38 -19.32 -13.41
N THR A 90 15.63 -18.18 -14.03
CA THR A 90 14.93 -16.91 -13.78
C THR A 90 14.30 -16.40 -15.06
N VAL A 91 13.06 -15.93 -14.97
CA VAL A 91 12.26 -15.43 -16.09
C VAL A 91 11.90 -13.97 -15.84
N ARG A 92 11.92 -13.18 -16.91
CA ARG A 92 11.45 -11.78 -16.89
C ARG A 92 9.98 -11.75 -17.29
N VAL A 93 9.12 -11.21 -16.43
CA VAL A 93 7.69 -11.05 -16.69
C VAL A 93 7.40 -9.56 -16.83
N PRO A 94 6.80 -9.08 -17.94
CA PRO A 94 6.49 -7.67 -18.09
C PRO A 94 5.49 -7.19 -17.03
N GLN A 95 5.63 -5.94 -16.61
CA GLN A 95 4.65 -5.26 -15.76
C GLN A 95 3.43 -4.88 -16.62
N ILE A 96 2.30 -5.53 -16.37
CA ILE A 96 1.05 -5.32 -17.14
C ILE A 96 0.42 -3.95 -16.80
N ASN A 97 0.70 -3.41 -15.61
CA ASN A 97 0.24 -2.08 -15.19
C ASN A 97 1.40 -1.09 -15.20
N LYS A 98 1.48 -0.26 -16.25
CA LYS A 98 2.16 1.03 -16.24
C LYS A 98 1.20 2.10 -16.75
#